data_AF-A0A7X9HH75-F1
#
_entry.id   AF-A0A7X9HH75-F1
#
_cell.length_a   1.000
_cell.length_b   1.000
_cell.length_c   1.000
_cell.angle_alpha   90.00
_cell.angle_beta   90.00
_cell.angle_gamma   90.00
#
_symmetry.space_group_name_H-M   'P 1'
#
loop_
_entity.id
_entity.type
_entity.pdbx_description
1 polymer ?
#
loop_
_entity_poly.entity_id
_entity_poly.type
_entity_poly.pdbx_seq_one_letter_code
_entity_poly.pdbx_strand_id
1 'polypeptide(L)'
;MHPAGIPGEAKGAAAANRTWGAKNAVKALTESGENIRNYIFSTIDADHILHPQYVARLTHLYLSTDRRDNHYFSTAVHLFNNNLWRVPSMMRIEANAVTLGSLSDWIVSKRALKDTFSSYSASLQTLIDADYWDVTLGVDDTIFYWRAFFARDGDFEGVPHYIPYSADAVEGKNFIDSHVRLYRQLLRWGWGAIDFPLSMKEFLKNKKIKTWIKFEWLLKHIEKRVILINIVFLITFGFGIVTLVNPYVKQSNFAYSLPNIMSAILTITLVFLIPSTYYRNKLAGPPPKNWNIFKKAGVVLIEGPLVIINLLTYSFFPWIDAQTRLMLGKKMQDLYHTPKVR
;
A
#
# COMPACT_ATOMS: atom_id res chain seq x y z
N MET A 1 -8.63 25.20 10.00
CA MET A 1 -8.22 24.74 8.65
C MET A 1 -6.74 25.02 8.48
N HIS A 2 -5.97 24.09 7.91
CA HIS A 2 -4.55 24.32 7.57
C HIS A 2 -4.45 25.34 6.40
N PRO A 3 -3.53 26.32 6.45
CA PRO A 3 -3.42 27.32 5.40
C PRO A 3 -2.73 26.78 4.15
N ALA A 4 -3.25 27.13 2.96
CA ALA A 4 -2.69 26.67 1.70
C ALA A 4 -1.41 27.43 1.31
N GLY A 5 -0.49 26.75 0.62
CA GLY A 5 0.66 27.39 -0.04
C GLY A 5 1.88 27.63 0.85
N ILE A 6 2.00 26.95 1.99
CA ILE A 6 3.20 27.01 2.83
C ILE A 6 4.41 26.49 2.03
N PRO A 7 5.50 27.28 1.90
CA PRO A 7 6.70 26.84 1.20
C PRO A 7 7.32 25.58 1.80
N GLY A 8 7.71 24.63 0.95
CA GLY A 8 8.35 23.38 1.35
C GLY A 8 7.39 22.22 1.60
N GLU A 9 6.09 22.46 1.75
CA GLU A 9 5.10 21.39 1.89
C GLU A 9 4.73 20.78 0.53
N ALA A 10 4.64 19.45 0.50
CA ALA A 10 4.13 18.70 -0.63
C ALA A 10 2.61 18.87 -0.71
N LYS A 11 2.11 19.35 -1.86
CA LYS A 11 0.69 19.49 -2.16
C LYS A 11 0.12 18.14 -2.58
N GLY A 12 -1.13 17.86 -2.21
CA GLY A 12 -1.84 16.63 -2.62
C GLY A 12 -1.51 15.37 -1.81
N ALA A 13 -0.63 15.48 -0.81
CA ALA A 13 -0.44 14.49 0.25
C ALA A 13 -1.11 14.96 1.55
N ALA A 14 -1.53 14.03 2.41
CA ALA A 14 -2.27 14.38 3.62
C ALA A 14 -1.35 14.82 4.79
N ALA A 15 -0.03 14.62 4.70
CA ALA A 15 0.94 14.95 5.74
C ALA A 15 0.78 16.36 6.32
N ALA A 16 0.74 17.40 5.46
CA ALA A 16 0.66 18.80 5.91
C ALA A 16 -0.59 19.07 6.75
N ASN A 17 -1.76 18.66 6.24
CA ASN A 17 -3.04 18.78 6.94
C ASN A 17 -3.06 17.99 8.25
N ARG A 18 -2.55 16.74 8.23
CA ARG A 18 -2.50 15.86 9.40
C ARG A 18 -1.56 16.42 10.48
N THR A 19 -0.35 16.85 10.12
CA THR A 19 0.62 17.46 11.03
C THR A 19 0.10 18.75 11.64
N TRP A 20 -0.51 19.64 10.84
CA TRP A 20 -1.10 20.87 11.36
C TRP A 20 -2.22 20.60 12.35
N GLY A 21 -3.17 19.72 11.99
CA GLY A 21 -4.28 19.35 12.85
C GLY A 21 -3.79 18.72 14.16
N ALA A 22 -2.85 17.77 14.07
CA ALA A 22 -2.31 17.08 15.22
C ALA A 22 -1.55 18.01 16.17
N LYS A 23 -0.70 18.92 15.64
CA LYS A 23 0.02 19.90 16.48
C LYS A 23 -0.93 20.81 17.26
N ASN A 24 -2.01 21.29 16.61
CA ASN A 24 -3.02 22.10 17.29
C ASN A 24 -3.78 21.28 18.36
N ALA A 25 -4.15 20.03 18.06
CA ALA A 25 -4.81 19.15 19.02
C ALA A 25 -3.91 18.83 20.23
N VAL A 26 -2.64 18.49 19.99
CA VAL A 26 -1.65 18.22 21.05
C VAL A 26 -1.43 19.44 21.92
N LYS A 27 -1.33 20.63 21.31
CA LYS A 27 -1.24 21.90 22.05
C LYS A 27 -2.45 22.09 22.97
N ALA A 28 -3.67 21.95 22.44
CA ALA A 28 -4.88 22.11 23.23
C ALA A 28 -4.97 21.11 24.39
N LEU A 29 -4.63 19.83 24.15
CA LEU A 29 -4.61 18.80 25.18
C LEU A 29 -3.57 19.09 26.27
N THR A 30 -2.40 19.59 25.86
CA THR A 30 -1.32 19.93 26.80
C THR A 30 -1.71 21.13 27.66
N GLU A 31 -2.32 22.16 27.06
CA GLU A 31 -2.82 23.35 27.75
C GLU A 31 -3.96 23.03 28.72
N SER A 32 -4.76 21.99 28.44
CA SER A 32 -5.80 21.51 29.36
C SER A 32 -5.29 20.52 30.43
N GLY A 33 -3.99 20.25 30.49
CA GLY A 33 -3.40 19.34 31.49
C GLY A 33 -3.71 17.86 31.24
N GLU A 34 -4.10 17.48 30.02
CA GLU A 34 -4.45 16.11 29.68
C GLU A 34 -3.21 15.21 29.57
N ASN A 35 -3.35 13.95 29.97
CA ASN A 35 -2.30 12.97 29.75
C ASN A 35 -2.35 12.44 28.30
N ILE A 36 -1.42 12.92 27.47
CA ILE A 36 -1.29 12.56 26.05
C ILE A 36 -1.25 11.03 25.82
N ARG A 37 -0.72 10.25 26.78
CA ARG A 37 -0.64 8.78 26.67
C ARG A 37 -2.00 8.08 26.73
N ASN A 38 -3.09 8.81 27.01
CA ASN A 38 -4.46 8.30 26.96
C ASN A 38 -5.12 8.50 25.59
N TYR A 39 -4.44 9.15 24.64
CA TYR A 39 -4.99 9.51 23.35
C TYR A 39 -4.40 8.66 22.23
N ILE A 40 -5.27 8.28 21.30
CA ILE A 40 -4.93 7.58 20.05
C ILE A 40 -5.19 8.56 18.92
N PHE A 41 -4.29 8.62 17.94
CA PHE A 41 -4.61 9.25 16.67
C PHE A 41 -4.95 8.16 15.64
N SER A 42 -5.82 8.50 14.69
CA SER A 42 -6.18 7.63 13.57
C SER A 42 -6.08 8.41 12.27
N THR A 43 -5.47 7.81 11.26
CA THR A 43 -5.55 8.30 9.88
C THR A 43 -6.73 7.63 9.19
N ILE A 44 -7.74 8.39 8.81
CA ILE A 44 -8.92 7.87 8.12
C ILE A 44 -9.12 8.72 6.87
N ASP A 45 -9.02 8.12 5.69
CA ASP A 45 -9.20 8.83 4.44
C ASP A 45 -10.69 9.20 4.27
N ALA A 46 -10.96 10.29 3.55
CA ALA A 46 -12.29 10.92 3.51
C ALA A 46 -13.38 10.06 2.84
N ASP A 47 -12.99 9.01 2.13
CA ASP A 47 -13.86 8.01 1.51
C ASP A 47 -14.03 6.73 2.34
N HIS A 48 -13.38 6.62 3.50
CA HIS A 48 -13.52 5.44 4.33
C HIS A 48 -14.83 5.42 5.11
N ILE A 49 -15.63 4.40 4.86
CA ILE A 49 -16.80 4.01 5.64
C ILE A 49 -16.36 2.92 6.61
N LEU A 50 -16.22 3.28 7.89
CA LEU A 50 -15.78 2.35 8.92
C LEU A 50 -16.89 1.38 9.31
N HIS A 51 -16.52 0.12 9.56
CA HIS A 51 -17.45 -0.81 10.20
C HIS A 51 -17.85 -0.28 11.59
N PRO A 52 -19.09 -0.47 12.07
CA PRO A 52 -19.54 0.07 13.36
C PRO A 52 -18.66 -0.32 14.56
N GLN A 53 -18.01 -1.48 14.50
CA GLN A 53 -17.11 -1.98 15.55
C GLN A 53 -15.64 -1.57 15.36
N TYR A 54 -15.30 -0.76 14.35
CA TYR A 54 -13.90 -0.41 14.04
C TYR A 54 -13.23 0.29 15.22
N VAL A 55 -13.86 1.34 15.73
CA VAL A 55 -13.32 2.13 16.85
C VAL A 55 -13.31 1.34 18.15
N ALA A 56 -14.35 0.54 18.41
CA ALA A 56 -14.41 -0.33 19.59
C ALA A 56 -13.26 -1.37 19.58
N ARG A 57 -13.01 -2.00 18.43
CA ARG A 57 -11.91 -2.97 18.27
C ARG A 57 -10.55 -2.29 18.42
N LEU A 58 -10.36 -1.13 17.80
CA LEU A 58 -9.13 -0.35 17.93
C LEU A 58 -8.86 -0.02 19.40
N THR A 59 -9.86 0.49 20.11
CA THR A 59 -9.75 0.88 21.52
C THR A 59 -9.40 -0.33 22.39
N HIS A 60 -10.10 -1.46 22.19
CA HIS A 60 -9.78 -2.72 22.87
C HIS A 60 -8.31 -3.12 22.65
N LEU A 61 -7.84 -3.14 21.40
CA LEU A 61 -6.46 -3.49 21.10
C LEU A 61 -5.46 -2.53 21.74
N TYR A 62 -5.69 -1.23 21.69
CA TYR A 62 -4.79 -0.24 22.28
C TYR A 62 -4.65 -0.43 23.80
N LEU A 63 -5.76 -0.72 24.48
CA LEU A 63 -5.79 -0.94 25.93
C LEU A 63 -5.22 -2.32 26.34
N SER A 64 -5.37 -3.33 25.49
CA SER A 64 -4.94 -4.71 25.77
C SER A 64 -3.52 -5.04 25.28
N THR A 65 -2.85 -4.11 24.61
CA THR A 65 -1.51 -4.35 24.03
C THR A 65 -0.44 -3.78 24.95
N ASP A 66 0.47 -4.63 25.42
CA ASP A 66 1.63 -4.19 26.18
C ASP A 66 2.53 -3.29 25.33
N ARG A 67 3.24 -2.35 25.98
CA ARG A 67 4.12 -1.39 25.29
C ARG A 67 3.42 -0.71 24.11
N ARG A 68 2.14 -0.35 24.26
CA ARG A 68 1.26 0.19 23.19
C ARG A 68 1.85 1.31 22.34
N ASP A 69 2.80 2.07 22.86
CA ASP A 69 3.45 3.11 22.06
C ASP A 69 4.39 2.51 21.00
N ASN A 70 4.89 1.28 21.18
CA ASN A 70 5.76 0.55 20.25
C ASN A 70 4.95 -0.16 19.15
N HIS A 71 3.66 0.13 19.05
CA HIS A 71 2.77 -0.51 18.09
C HIS A 71 1.98 0.52 17.31
N TYR A 72 1.70 0.19 16.05
CA TYR A 72 0.58 0.77 15.32
C TYR A 72 -0.50 -0.30 15.10
N PHE A 73 -1.73 0.15 14.99
CA PHE A 73 -2.91 -0.69 14.84
C PHE A 73 -3.53 -0.41 13.49
N SER A 74 -3.83 -1.46 12.73
CA SER A 74 -4.43 -1.33 11.40
C SER A 74 -5.40 -2.47 11.12
N THR A 75 -6.35 -2.22 10.22
CA THR A 75 -7.14 -3.32 9.68
C THR A 75 -6.29 -4.16 8.72
N ALA A 76 -6.50 -5.47 8.74
CA ALA A 76 -6.00 -6.37 7.70
C ALA A 76 -6.97 -6.49 6.51
N VAL A 77 -8.17 -5.92 6.62
CA VAL A 77 -9.29 -6.12 5.68
C VAL A 77 -9.69 -4.78 5.08
N HIS A 78 -8.88 -4.29 4.16
CA HIS A 78 -9.16 -3.07 3.38
C HIS A 78 -10.15 -3.41 2.26
N LEU A 79 -11.41 -2.97 2.36
CA LEU A 79 -12.41 -3.20 1.31
C LEU A 79 -12.61 -1.94 0.47
N PHE A 80 -13.14 -2.11 -0.74
CA PHE A 80 -13.43 -1.01 -1.67
C PHE A 80 -14.88 -1.04 -2.15
N ASN A 81 -15.79 -1.48 -1.28
CA ASN A 81 -17.17 -1.81 -1.62
C ASN A 81 -18.06 -0.60 -1.91
N ASN A 82 -17.59 0.63 -1.66
CA ASN A 82 -18.38 1.85 -1.86
C ASN A 82 -18.85 2.01 -3.32
N ASN A 83 -17.97 1.70 -4.28
CA ASN A 83 -18.22 1.83 -5.72
C ASN A 83 -17.63 0.68 -6.57
N LEU A 84 -17.24 -0.44 -5.96
CA LEU A 84 -16.52 -1.55 -6.62
C LEU A 84 -17.14 -2.01 -7.94
N TRP A 85 -18.47 -2.14 -7.98
CA TRP A 85 -19.20 -2.61 -9.16
C TRP A 85 -19.56 -1.52 -10.16
N ARG A 86 -19.32 -0.25 -9.81
CA ARG A 86 -19.53 0.91 -10.69
C ARG A 86 -18.30 1.20 -11.53
N VAL A 87 -17.10 0.96 -10.98
CA VAL A 87 -15.83 1.24 -11.67
C VAL A 87 -15.52 0.24 -12.79
N PRO A 88 -14.69 0.64 -13.78
CA PRO A 88 -14.20 -0.28 -14.80
C PRO A 88 -13.40 -1.45 -14.21
N SER A 89 -13.27 -2.55 -14.98
CA SER A 89 -12.67 -3.80 -14.50
C SER A 89 -11.24 -3.63 -13.98
N MET A 90 -10.40 -2.80 -14.61
CA MET A 90 -9.01 -2.60 -14.16
C MET A 90 -8.94 -1.98 -12.75
N MET A 91 -9.80 -1.03 -12.43
CA MET A 91 -9.86 -0.40 -11.10
C MET A 91 -10.37 -1.38 -10.05
N ARG A 92 -11.34 -2.22 -10.43
CA ARG A 92 -11.83 -3.29 -9.56
C ARG A 92 -10.77 -4.36 -9.32
N ILE A 93 -9.97 -4.72 -10.32
CA ILE A 93 -8.84 -5.64 -10.16
C ILE A 93 -7.82 -5.07 -9.16
N GLU A 94 -7.40 -3.81 -9.33
CA GLU A 94 -6.45 -3.15 -8.41
C GLU A 94 -7.00 -3.05 -6.98
N ALA A 95 -8.27 -2.65 -6.83
CA ALA A 95 -8.91 -2.59 -5.52
C ALA A 95 -8.91 -3.96 -4.81
N ASN A 96 -9.25 -5.02 -5.53
CA ASN A 96 -9.22 -6.38 -4.98
C ASN A 96 -7.79 -6.87 -4.74
N ALA A 97 -6.81 -6.45 -5.54
CA ALA A 97 -5.40 -6.76 -5.33
C ALA A 97 -4.89 -6.15 -4.01
N VAL A 98 -5.31 -4.93 -3.67
CA VAL A 98 -5.03 -4.33 -2.35
C VAL A 98 -5.71 -5.13 -1.24
N THR A 99 -7.00 -5.45 -1.36
CA THR A 99 -7.72 -6.24 -0.34
C THR A 99 -7.05 -7.57 -0.03
N LEU A 100 -6.79 -8.37 -1.06
CA LEU A 100 -6.24 -9.72 -0.90
C LEU A 100 -4.74 -9.68 -0.59
N GLY A 101 -4.00 -8.76 -1.22
CA GLY A 101 -2.58 -8.56 -0.99
C GLY A 101 -2.29 -8.17 0.46
N SER A 102 -3.00 -7.18 0.98
CA SER A 102 -2.85 -6.76 2.39
C SER A 102 -3.27 -7.87 3.35
N LEU A 103 -4.40 -8.54 3.12
CA LEU A 103 -4.86 -9.64 3.99
C LEU A 103 -3.83 -10.79 4.01
N SER A 104 -3.36 -11.20 2.84
CA SER A 104 -2.34 -12.24 2.72
C SER A 104 -1.03 -11.83 3.38
N ASP A 105 -0.58 -10.60 3.15
CA ASP A 105 0.65 -10.10 3.75
C ASP A 105 0.54 -10.13 5.28
N TRP A 106 -0.57 -9.66 5.87
CA TRP A 106 -0.81 -9.69 7.32
C TRP A 106 -0.75 -11.09 7.95
N ILE A 107 -1.05 -12.15 7.17
CA ILE A 107 -1.00 -13.54 7.62
C ILE A 107 0.39 -14.15 7.43
N VAL A 108 1.05 -13.88 6.30
CA VAL A 108 2.28 -14.58 5.90
C VAL A 108 3.55 -13.89 6.41
N SER A 109 3.60 -12.55 6.36
CA SER A 109 4.83 -11.82 6.73
C SER A 109 4.86 -11.49 8.22
N LYS A 110 6.07 -11.41 8.78
CA LYS A 110 6.30 -11.00 10.17
C LYS A 110 5.72 -9.61 10.44
N ARG A 111 5.09 -9.43 11.61
CA ARG A 111 4.53 -8.13 12.05
C ARG A 111 5.58 -7.01 12.14
N ALA A 112 6.80 -7.36 12.53
CA ALA A 112 7.93 -6.43 12.62
C ALA A 112 8.45 -5.92 11.26
N LEU A 113 8.01 -6.53 10.15
CA LEU A 113 8.42 -6.18 8.78
C LEU A 113 7.25 -5.61 7.97
N LYS A 114 6.44 -4.76 8.61
CA LYS A 114 5.25 -4.16 8.01
C LYS A 114 5.20 -2.67 8.28
N ASP A 115 5.13 -1.89 7.21
CA ASP A 115 4.90 -0.45 7.27
C ASP A 115 3.41 -0.12 7.38
N THR A 116 3.10 1.11 7.80
CA THR A 116 1.74 1.62 7.84
C THR A 116 1.22 1.93 6.45
N PHE A 117 -0.07 1.65 6.21
CA PHE A 117 -0.75 1.89 4.94
C PHE A 117 -2.11 2.53 5.17
N SER A 118 -2.35 3.68 4.52
CA SER A 118 -3.62 4.43 4.49
C SER A 118 -4.25 4.65 5.87
N SER A 119 -5.05 3.69 6.36
CA SER A 119 -5.73 3.77 7.65
C SER A 119 -5.07 2.94 8.74
N TYR A 120 -4.37 3.64 9.61
CA TYR A 120 -3.74 3.09 10.80
C TYR A 120 -3.98 4.01 11.99
N SER A 121 -3.61 3.53 13.17
CA SER A 121 -3.73 4.28 14.41
C SER A 121 -2.56 3.96 15.32
N ALA A 122 -2.15 4.91 16.15
CA ALA A 122 -1.13 4.68 17.16
C ALA A 122 -1.33 5.64 18.33
N SER A 123 -0.56 5.42 19.40
CA SER A 123 -0.50 6.34 20.52
C SER A 123 -0.18 7.76 20.04
N LEU A 124 -0.87 8.76 20.58
CA LEU A 124 -0.54 10.16 20.30
C LEU A 124 0.89 10.48 20.77
N GLN A 125 1.38 9.82 21.82
CA GLN A 125 2.78 9.90 22.23
C GLN A 125 3.73 9.46 21.12
N THR A 126 3.46 8.34 20.46
CA THR A 126 4.28 7.85 19.33
C THR A 126 4.31 8.84 18.18
N LEU A 127 3.21 9.56 17.93
CA LEU A 127 3.18 10.61 16.91
C LEU A 127 4.12 11.77 17.25
N ILE A 128 4.16 12.17 18.51
CA ILE A 128 5.06 13.22 19.00
C ILE A 128 6.51 12.75 18.93
N ASP A 129 6.80 11.53 19.40
CA ASP A 129 8.15 10.94 19.38
C ASP A 129 8.69 10.80 17.94
N ALA A 130 7.81 10.50 16.97
CA ALA A 130 8.13 10.44 15.55
C ALA A 130 8.28 11.83 14.91
N ASP A 131 7.99 12.91 15.62
CA ASP A 131 7.89 14.29 15.11
C ASP A 131 6.89 14.42 13.94
N TYR A 132 5.71 13.82 14.11
CA TYR A 132 4.57 13.88 13.20
C TYR A 132 4.88 13.33 11.78
N TRP A 133 4.04 13.64 10.79
CA TRP A 133 4.28 13.28 9.39
C TRP A 133 5.26 14.25 8.74
N ASP A 134 6.12 13.73 7.85
CA ASP A 134 7.00 14.57 7.04
C ASP A 134 6.16 15.26 5.96
N VAL A 135 6.09 16.59 6.04
CA VAL A 135 5.26 17.41 5.15
C VAL A 135 5.88 17.63 3.77
N THR A 136 7.14 17.24 3.55
CA THR A 136 7.93 17.60 2.38
C THR A 136 8.06 16.49 1.32
N LEU A 137 7.93 15.23 1.75
CA LEU A 137 8.26 14.06 0.91
C LEU A 137 7.11 13.59 0.01
N GLY A 138 5.88 14.02 0.30
CA GLY A 138 4.70 13.63 -0.47
C GLY A 138 4.21 12.19 -0.24
N VAL A 139 4.81 11.49 0.72
CA VAL A 139 4.38 10.18 1.22
C VAL A 139 4.34 10.29 2.73
N ASP A 140 3.21 9.97 3.34
CA ASP A 140 2.97 10.29 4.73
C ASP A 140 2.86 9.04 5.59
N ASP A 141 2.04 8.06 5.21
CA ASP A 141 1.84 6.82 5.95
C ASP A 141 3.14 6.02 6.14
N THR A 142 3.82 5.61 5.07
CA THR A 142 5.03 4.78 5.15
C THR A 142 6.17 5.54 5.85
N ILE A 143 6.26 6.86 5.64
CA ILE A 143 7.27 7.69 6.29
C ILE A 143 7.00 7.82 7.79
N PHE A 144 5.74 7.95 8.21
CA PHE A 144 5.40 7.90 9.62
C PHE A 144 5.90 6.60 10.28
N TYR A 145 5.69 5.45 9.64
CA TYR A 145 6.21 4.17 10.16
C TYR A 145 7.71 4.24 10.42
N TRP A 146 8.48 4.67 9.43
CA TRP A 146 9.94 4.76 9.55
C TRP A 146 10.38 5.74 10.65
N ARG A 147 9.73 6.90 10.76
CA ARG A 147 10.03 7.87 11.83
C ARG A 147 9.76 7.27 13.22
N ALA A 148 8.63 6.61 13.41
CA ALA A 148 8.29 5.93 14.66
C ALA A 148 9.23 4.74 14.95
N PHE A 149 9.57 3.95 13.93
CA PHE A 149 10.52 2.85 14.01
C PHE A 149 11.90 3.33 14.48
N PHE A 150 12.40 4.44 13.93
CA PHE A 150 13.68 5.01 14.34
C PHE A 150 13.64 5.66 15.72
N ALA A 151 12.53 6.30 16.08
CA ALA A 151 12.32 6.83 17.43
C ALA A 151 12.32 5.72 18.51
N ARG A 152 12.09 4.47 18.11
CA ARG A 152 12.09 3.29 19.00
C ARG A 152 13.23 2.32 18.75
N ASP A 153 14.31 2.78 18.12
CA ASP A 153 15.51 1.97 17.90
C ASP A 153 15.21 0.59 17.26
N GLY A 154 14.19 0.56 16.40
CA GLY A 154 13.73 -0.60 15.65
C GLY A 154 12.70 -1.50 16.34
N ASP A 155 12.22 -1.11 17.53
CA ASP A 155 11.13 -1.80 18.24
C ASP A 155 9.78 -1.11 17.95
N PHE A 156 9.34 -1.18 16.69
CA PHE A 156 8.03 -0.68 16.26
C PHE A 156 7.37 -1.63 15.26
N GLU A 157 6.24 -2.23 15.65
CA GLU A 157 5.58 -3.27 14.84
C GLU A 157 4.07 -3.08 14.69
N GLY A 158 3.51 -3.68 13.65
CA GLY A 158 2.09 -3.61 13.36
C GLY A 158 1.25 -4.65 14.09
N VAL A 159 0.11 -4.23 14.63
CA VAL A 159 -0.89 -5.09 15.26
C VAL A 159 -2.19 -5.06 14.42
N PRO A 160 -2.56 -6.17 13.75
CA PRO A 160 -3.75 -6.18 12.91
C PRO A 160 -5.04 -6.38 13.71
N HIS A 161 -6.14 -5.86 13.18
CA HIS A 161 -7.49 -6.37 13.44
C HIS A 161 -8.21 -6.73 12.13
N TYR A 162 -9.24 -7.55 12.24
CA TYR A 162 -9.99 -8.04 11.08
C TYR A 162 -11.37 -7.37 10.93
N ILE A 163 -11.55 -6.22 11.57
CA ILE A 163 -12.71 -5.35 11.38
C ILE A 163 -12.44 -4.43 10.18
N PRO A 164 -13.25 -4.49 9.10
CA PRO A 164 -12.95 -3.79 7.86
C PRO A 164 -13.32 -2.31 7.92
N TYR A 165 -12.81 -1.56 6.95
CA TYR A 165 -13.47 -0.37 6.42
C TYR A 165 -13.77 -0.61 4.93
N SER A 166 -14.61 0.24 4.34
CA SER A 166 -14.84 0.28 2.90
C SER A 166 -14.46 1.64 2.32
N ALA A 167 -13.58 1.65 1.32
CA ALA A 167 -13.11 2.83 0.60
C ALA A 167 -13.68 2.90 -0.83
N ASP A 168 -13.40 3.98 -1.55
CA ASP A 168 -13.71 4.09 -2.97
C ASP A 168 -12.58 3.48 -3.80
N ALA A 169 -12.92 2.53 -4.69
CA ALA A 169 -12.08 2.20 -5.83
C ALA A 169 -11.91 3.43 -6.72
N VAL A 170 -10.78 3.53 -7.43
CA VAL A 170 -10.47 4.71 -8.25
C VAL A 170 -11.56 4.91 -9.32
N GLU A 171 -12.10 6.12 -9.37
CA GLU A 171 -13.17 6.49 -10.29
C GLU A 171 -12.90 7.87 -10.90
N GLY A 172 -13.12 7.98 -12.20
CA GLY A 172 -13.06 9.21 -12.97
C GLY A 172 -14.40 9.56 -13.61
N LYS A 173 -14.46 10.74 -14.24
CA LYS A 173 -15.68 11.25 -14.90
C LYS A 173 -16.13 10.38 -16.08
N ASN A 174 -15.22 9.59 -16.65
CA ASN A 174 -15.47 8.63 -17.73
C ASN A 174 -14.38 7.55 -17.73
N PHE A 175 -14.49 6.58 -18.63
CA PHE A 175 -13.56 5.45 -18.73
C PHE A 175 -12.09 5.88 -18.82
N ILE A 176 -11.76 6.81 -19.73
CA ILE A 176 -10.39 7.30 -19.96
C ILE A 176 -9.88 8.02 -18.71
N ASP A 177 -10.69 8.90 -18.14
CA ASP A 177 -10.34 9.64 -16.93
C ASP A 177 -10.05 8.69 -15.76
N SER A 178 -10.84 7.63 -15.57
CA SER A 178 -10.55 6.61 -14.56
C SER A 178 -9.16 6.00 -14.75
N HIS A 179 -8.76 5.68 -15.99
CA HIS A 179 -7.46 5.06 -16.29
C HIS A 179 -6.30 6.01 -15.97
N VAL A 180 -6.45 7.29 -16.35
CA VAL A 180 -5.49 8.35 -16.02
C VAL A 180 -5.36 8.52 -14.50
N ARG A 181 -6.49 8.51 -13.78
CA ARG A 181 -6.51 8.63 -12.31
C ARG A 181 -5.84 7.45 -11.63
N LEU A 182 -6.11 6.24 -12.10
CA LEU A 182 -5.50 5.03 -11.56
C LEU A 182 -3.99 5.05 -11.74
N TYR A 183 -3.52 5.38 -12.95
CA TYR A 183 -2.08 5.55 -13.22
C TYR A 183 -1.44 6.56 -12.26
N ARG A 184 -2.05 7.74 -12.11
CA ARG A 184 -1.52 8.79 -11.22
C ARG A 184 -1.52 8.37 -9.74
N GLN A 185 -2.55 7.64 -9.29
CA GLN A 185 -2.58 7.12 -7.93
C GLN A 185 -1.45 6.11 -7.68
N LEU A 186 -1.26 5.17 -8.60
CA LEU A 186 -0.23 4.14 -8.50
C LEU A 186 1.18 4.72 -8.65
N LEU A 187 1.36 5.74 -9.49
CA LEU A 187 2.61 6.51 -9.57
C LEU A 187 2.96 7.13 -8.20
N ARG A 188 1.95 7.64 -7.49
CA ARG A 188 2.12 8.21 -6.15
C ARG A 188 2.45 7.15 -5.10
N TRP A 189 1.87 5.96 -5.21
CA TRP A 189 2.24 4.82 -4.35
C TRP A 189 3.65 4.33 -4.66
N GLY A 190 4.03 4.29 -5.94
CA GLY A 190 5.38 4.00 -6.39
C GLY A 190 6.42 4.99 -5.88
N TRP A 191 6.04 6.26 -5.72
CA TRP A 191 6.89 7.29 -5.11
C TRP A 191 7.29 6.95 -3.67
N GLY A 192 6.50 6.12 -2.98
CA GLY A 192 6.84 5.51 -1.68
C GLY A 192 8.16 4.74 -1.66
N ALA A 193 8.79 4.46 -2.82
CA ALA A 193 10.16 3.96 -2.92
C ALA A 193 11.22 4.87 -2.28
N ILE A 194 10.89 6.13 -2.00
CA ILE A 194 11.76 7.06 -1.26
C ILE A 194 12.07 6.60 0.17
N ASP A 195 11.25 5.72 0.75
CA ASP A 195 11.49 5.18 2.08
C ASP A 195 12.77 4.35 2.18
N PHE A 196 13.19 3.69 1.09
CA PHE A 196 14.37 2.83 1.03
C PHE A 196 15.66 3.62 1.25
N PRO A 197 15.98 4.66 0.45
CA PRO A 197 17.19 5.44 0.70
C PRO A 197 17.16 6.13 2.08
N LEU A 198 15.98 6.53 2.57
CA LEU A 198 15.83 7.10 3.91
C LEU A 198 16.14 6.08 5.00
N SER A 199 15.55 4.88 4.91
CA SER A 199 15.75 3.84 5.91
C SER A 199 17.18 3.32 5.91
N MET A 200 17.78 3.12 4.74
CA MET A 200 19.18 2.68 4.64
C MET A 200 20.13 3.72 5.24
N LYS A 201 19.90 5.02 5.00
CA LYS A 201 20.72 6.08 5.57
C LYS A 201 20.69 6.05 7.10
N GLU A 202 19.52 5.84 7.69
CA GLU A 202 19.39 5.76 9.15
C GLU A 202 19.90 4.43 9.72
N PHE A 203 19.78 3.32 8.99
CA PHE A 203 20.40 2.04 9.37
C PHE A 203 21.93 2.13 9.49
N LEU A 204 22.59 2.96 8.68
CA LEU A 204 24.04 3.19 8.78
C LEU A 204 24.41 4.00 10.03
N LYS A 205 23.52 4.87 10.52
CA LYS A 205 23.79 5.75 11.67
C LYS A 205 23.38 5.14 13.00
N ASN A 206 22.17 4.58 13.07
CA ASN A 206 21.61 4.07 14.33
C ASN A 206 22.16 2.67 14.64
N LYS A 207 23.12 2.60 15.56
CA LYS A 207 23.77 1.35 16.01
C LYS A 207 22.92 0.53 16.99
N LYS A 208 21.86 1.10 17.57
CA LYS A 208 21.00 0.41 18.54
C LYS A 208 20.05 -0.59 17.88
N ILE A 209 19.70 -0.35 16.61
CA ILE A 209 18.92 -1.29 15.81
C ILE A 209 19.77 -2.54 15.53
N LYS A 210 19.25 -3.71 15.89
CA LYS A 210 19.93 -5.01 15.68
C LYS A 210 20.23 -5.23 14.20
N THR A 211 21.42 -5.72 13.87
CA THR A 211 21.88 -5.93 12.49
C THR A 211 20.95 -6.85 11.68
N TRP A 212 20.40 -7.89 12.30
CA TRP A 212 19.47 -8.78 11.61
C TRP A 212 18.19 -8.05 11.18
N ILE A 213 17.68 -7.10 11.98
CA ILE A 213 16.47 -6.33 11.63
C ILE A 213 16.72 -5.51 10.37
N LYS A 214 17.90 -4.88 10.29
CA LYS A 214 18.34 -4.12 9.12
C LYS A 214 18.39 -5.00 7.88
N PHE A 215 18.94 -6.21 8.03
CA PHE A 215 19.04 -7.18 6.94
C PHE A 215 17.66 -7.68 6.49
N GLU A 216 16.76 -8.01 7.41
CA GLU A 216 15.39 -8.41 7.07
C GLU A 216 14.63 -7.30 6.33
N TRP A 217 14.76 -6.04 6.78
CA TRP A 217 14.19 -4.90 6.08
C TRP A 217 14.81 -4.66 4.70
N LEU A 218 16.12 -4.87 4.54
CA LEU A 218 16.78 -4.82 3.23
C LEU A 218 16.20 -5.87 2.28
N LEU A 219 16.05 -7.11 2.74
CA LEU A 219 15.39 -8.17 1.95
C LEU A 219 13.95 -7.81 1.61
N LYS A 220 13.20 -7.25 2.58
CA LYS A 220 11.81 -6.81 2.35
C LYS A 220 11.72 -5.68 1.32
N HIS A 221 12.67 -4.76 1.32
CA HIS A 221 12.76 -3.72 0.27
C HIS A 221 13.03 -4.32 -1.10
N ILE A 222 13.96 -5.28 -1.22
CA ILE A 222 14.24 -5.97 -2.50
C ILE A 222 12.99 -6.72 -2.98
N GLU A 223 12.33 -7.45 -2.09
CA GLU A 223 11.08 -8.15 -2.37
C GLU A 223 10.01 -7.18 -2.90
N LYS A 224 9.68 -6.13 -2.13
CA LYS A 224 8.59 -5.18 -2.44
C LYS A 224 8.89 -4.28 -3.65
N ARG A 225 10.14 -3.83 -3.80
CA ARG A 225 10.52 -2.75 -4.75
C ARG A 225 11.21 -3.24 -6.01
N VAL A 226 11.68 -4.48 -6.02
CA VAL A 226 12.36 -5.06 -7.18
C VAL A 226 11.60 -6.30 -7.64
N ILE A 227 11.47 -7.31 -6.77
CA ILE A 227 10.91 -8.59 -7.17
C ILE A 227 9.43 -8.43 -7.56
N LEU A 228 8.57 -7.95 -6.65
CA LEU A 228 7.13 -7.88 -6.90
C LEU A 228 6.76 -6.98 -8.09
N ILE A 229 7.49 -5.89 -8.30
CA ILE A 229 7.24 -4.97 -9.42
C ILE A 229 7.65 -5.61 -10.75
N ASN A 230 8.82 -6.28 -10.81
CA ASN A 230 9.39 -6.72 -12.08
C ASN A 230 9.06 -8.18 -12.44
N ILE A 231 8.57 -9.00 -11.51
CA ILE A 231 8.46 -10.46 -11.69
C ILE A 231 7.58 -10.83 -12.89
N VAL A 232 6.41 -10.21 -13.06
CA VAL A 232 5.50 -10.54 -14.17
C VAL A 232 6.09 -10.11 -15.50
N PHE A 233 6.71 -8.93 -15.55
CA PHE A 233 7.42 -8.45 -16.74
C PHE A 233 8.56 -9.39 -17.15
N LEU A 234 9.40 -9.82 -16.19
CA LEU A 234 10.53 -10.72 -16.44
C LEU A 234 10.07 -12.12 -16.85
N ILE A 235 8.99 -12.62 -16.25
CA ILE A 235 8.36 -13.90 -16.63
C ILE A 235 7.84 -13.84 -18.08
N THR A 236 7.22 -12.74 -18.48
CA THR A 236 6.63 -12.59 -19.82
C THR A 236 7.67 -12.29 -20.90
N PHE A 237 8.62 -11.38 -20.63
CA PHE A 237 9.54 -10.84 -21.65
C PHE A 237 11.00 -11.23 -21.44
N GLY A 238 11.38 -11.74 -20.28
CA GLY A 238 12.78 -11.98 -19.90
C GLY A 238 13.51 -12.92 -20.85
N PHE A 239 12.90 -14.05 -21.21
CA PHE A 239 13.50 -14.97 -22.19
C PHE A 239 13.66 -14.32 -23.58
N GLY A 240 12.68 -13.52 -23.99
CA GLY A 240 12.76 -12.75 -25.23
C GLY A 240 13.93 -11.78 -25.24
N ILE A 241 14.12 -11.02 -24.15
CA ILE A 241 15.23 -10.08 -24.00
C ILE A 241 16.58 -10.80 -24.03
N VAL A 242 16.72 -11.89 -23.27
CA VAL A 242 17.98 -12.65 -23.20
C VAL A 242 18.34 -13.25 -24.56
N THR A 243 17.36 -13.82 -25.27
CA THR A 243 17.60 -14.41 -26.60
C THR A 243 17.86 -13.37 -27.68
N LEU A 244 17.34 -12.14 -27.53
CA LEU A 244 17.64 -11.01 -28.40
C LEU A 244 19.09 -10.55 -28.22
N VAL A 245 19.59 -10.50 -26.99
CA VAL A 245 20.98 -10.09 -26.69
C VAL A 245 21.98 -11.19 -27.03
N ASN A 246 21.66 -12.45 -26.72
CA ASN A 246 22.51 -13.60 -27.01
C ASN A 246 21.71 -14.77 -27.61
N PRO A 247 21.71 -14.91 -28.95
CA PRO A 247 20.99 -15.99 -29.64
C PRO A 247 21.45 -17.40 -29.25
N TYR A 248 22.72 -17.56 -28.84
CA TYR A 248 23.29 -18.85 -28.43
C TYR A 248 22.72 -19.37 -27.12
N VAL A 249 22.04 -18.54 -26.32
CA VAL A 249 21.37 -18.98 -25.09
C VAL A 249 20.38 -20.09 -25.37
N LYS A 250 19.72 -20.09 -26.55
CA LYS A 250 18.79 -21.15 -26.97
C LYS A 250 19.43 -22.54 -27.04
N GLN A 251 20.75 -22.62 -27.19
CA GLN A 251 21.50 -23.89 -27.27
C GLN A 251 21.88 -24.42 -25.88
N SER A 252 21.64 -23.66 -24.81
CA SER A 252 21.88 -24.13 -23.45
C SER A 252 20.78 -25.10 -22.99
N ASN A 253 21.17 -26.14 -22.25
CA ASN A 253 20.23 -27.07 -21.63
C ASN A 253 19.20 -26.37 -20.73
N PHE A 254 19.58 -25.23 -20.14
CA PHE A 254 18.70 -24.39 -19.32
C PHE A 254 17.61 -23.71 -20.16
N ALA A 255 17.95 -23.11 -21.30
CA ALA A 255 16.96 -22.45 -22.15
C ALA A 255 15.94 -23.43 -22.73
N TYR A 256 16.34 -24.68 -22.96
CA TYR A 256 15.44 -25.74 -23.43
C TYR A 256 14.36 -26.11 -22.39
N SER A 257 14.72 -26.18 -21.10
CA SER A 257 13.77 -26.54 -20.04
C SER A 257 12.92 -25.37 -19.54
N LEU A 258 13.35 -24.14 -19.80
CA LEU A 258 12.71 -22.93 -19.29
C LEU A 258 11.22 -22.81 -19.66
N PRO A 259 10.75 -23.04 -20.90
CA PRO A 259 9.33 -22.98 -21.23
C PRO A 259 8.48 -23.96 -20.42
N ASN A 260 9.00 -25.16 -20.15
CA ASN A 260 8.29 -26.17 -19.37
C ASN A 260 8.19 -25.78 -17.89
N ILE A 261 9.28 -25.25 -17.32
CA ILE A 261 9.29 -24.73 -15.94
C ILE A 261 8.30 -23.55 -15.82
N MET A 262 8.35 -22.62 -16.77
CA MET A 262 7.45 -21.46 -16.82
C MET A 262 5.99 -21.89 -16.96
N SER A 263 5.69 -22.86 -17.84
CA SER A 263 4.36 -23.43 -18.00
C SER A 263 3.85 -24.06 -16.69
N ALA A 264 4.69 -24.82 -16.00
CA ALA A 264 4.34 -25.41 -14.71
C ALA A 264 4.04 -24.35 -13.65
N ILE A 265 4.90 -23.33 -13.50
CA ILE A 265 4.71 -22.21 -12.56
C ILE A 265 3.41 -21.47 -12.86
N LEU A 266 3.16 -21.12 -14.12
CA LEU A 266 1.96 -20.40 -14.53
C LEU A 266 0.69 -21.26 -14.34
N THR A 267 0.76 -22.56 -14.61
CA THR A 267 -0.36 -23.49 -14.38
C THR A 267 -0.70 -23.61 -12.90
N ILE A 268 0.31 -23.78 -12.04
CA ILE A 268 0.13 -23.80 -10.59
C ILE A 268 -0.47 -22.48 -10.11
N THR A 269 0.04 -21.36 -10.61
CA THR A 269 -0.48 -20.01 -10.27
C THR A 269 -1.95 -19.85 -10.67
N LEU A 270 -2.34 -20.34 -11.87
CA LEU A 270 -3.72 -20.31 -12.34
C LEU A 270 -4.66 -21.11 -11.43
N VAL A 271 -4.23 -22.27 -10.94
CA VAL A 271 -5.01 -23.06 -9.97
C VAL A 271 -5.20 -22.28 -8.67
N PHE A 272 -4.16 -21.59 -8.18
CA PHE A 272 -4.26 -20.76 -6.98
C PHE A 272 -5.09 -19.48 -7.15
N LEU A 273 -5.47 -19.09 -8.37
CA LEU A 273 -6.46 -18.03 -8.58
C LEU A 273 -7.88 -18.45 -8.16
N ILE A 274 -8.19 -19.75 -8.09
CA ILE A 274 -9.51 -20.26 -7.68
C ILE A 274 -9.83 -19.85 -6.22
N PRO A 275 -9.01 -20.22 -5.20
CA PRO A 275 -9.29 -19.80 -3.82
C PRO A 275 -9.25 -18.28 -3.67
N SER A 276 -8.34 -17.59 -4.37
CA SER A 276 -8.26 -16.12 -4.37
C SER A 276 -9.57 -15.49 -4.86
N THR A 277 -10.12 -15.98 -5.98
CA THR A 277 -11.40 -15.52 -6.54
C THR A 277 -12.58 -15.83 -5.61
N TYR A 278 -12.57 -16.99 -4.96
CA TYR A 278 -13.59 -17.34 -3.97
C TYR A 278 -13.60 -16.37 -2.78
N TYR A 279 -12.45 -16.13 -2.15
CA TYR A 279 -12.35 -15.20 -1.03
C TYR A 279 -12.64 -13.76 -1.43
N ARG A 280 -12.17 -13.35 -2.61
CA ARG A 280 -12.51 -12.06 -3.23
C ARG A 280 -14.02 -11.86 -3.26
N ASN A 281 -14.77 -12.82 -3.80
CA ASN A 281 -16.23 -12.71 -3.93
C ASN A 281 -16.95 -12.76 -2.59
N LYS A 282 -16.36 -13.38 -1.56
CA LYS A 282 -16.91 -13.42 -0.20
C LYS A 282 -16.69 -12.10 0.55
N LEU A 283 -15.57 -11.42 0.31
CA LEU A 283 -15.21 -10.14 0.94
C LEU A 283 -15.80 -8.93 0.20
N ALA A 284 -15.84 -9.01 -1.13
CA ALA A 284 -16.49 -8.02 -1.97
C ALA A 284 -18.01 -8.03 -1.73
N GLY A 285 -18.63 -6.86 -1.76
CA GLY A 285 -20.09 -6.76 -1.74
C GLY A 285 -20.70 -7.49 -2.95
N PRO A 286 -21.96 -7.96 -2.88
CA PRO A 286 -22.59 -8.63 -4.02
C PRO A 286 -22.73 -7.68 -5.22
N PRO A 287 -22.62 -8.19 -6.46
CA PRO A 287 -22.87 -7.38 -7.65
C PRO A 287 -24.32 -6.86 -7.66
N PRO A 288 -24.59 -5.72 -8.33
CA PRO A 288 -25.92 -5.14 -8.39
C PRO A 288 -26.99 -6.14 -8.84
N LYS A 289 -28.14 -6.14 -8.15
CA LYS A 289 -29.25 -7.09 -8.41
C LYS A 289 -29.79 -7.00 -9.84
N ASN A 290 -29.73 -5.81 -10.44
CA ASN A 290 -30.19 -5.53 -11.80
C ASN A 290 -29.26 -6.06 -12.91
N TRP A 291 -28.10 -6.61 -12.58
CA TRP A 291 -27.24 -7.23 -13.60
C TRP A 291 -27.78 -8.60 -13.99
N ASN A 292 -27.95 -8.83 -15.30
CA ASN A 292 -28.29 -10.15 -15.82
C ASN A 292 -27.15 -11.17 -15.54
N ILE A 293 -27.49 -12.46 -15.59
CA ILE A 293 -26.55 -13.56 -15.27
C ILE A 293 -25.35 -13.54 -16.22
N PHE A 294 -25.57 -13.23 -17.51
CA PHE A 294 -24.50 -13.12 -18.51
C PHE A 294 -23.50 -12.00 -18.21
N LYS A 295 -23.95 -10.85 -17.71
CA LYS A 295 -23.07 -9.74 -17.31
C LYS A 295 -22.27 -10.12 -16.06
N LYS A 296 -22.91 -10.78 -15.09
CA LYS A 296 -22.21 -11.28 -13.89
C LYS A 296 -21.12 -12.30 -14.26
N ALA A 297 -21.46 -13.29 -15.09
CA ALA A 297 -20.52 -14.31 -15.56
C ALA A 297 -19.42 -13.71 -16.45
N GLY A 298 -19.79 -12.81 -17.37
CA GLY A 298 -18.86 -12.14 -18.28
C GLY A 298 -17.83 -11.29 -17.55
N VAL A 299 -18.22 -10.56 -16.50
CA VAL A 299 -17.26 -9.79 -15.69
C VAL A 299 -16.23 -10.70 -15.02
N VAL A 300 -16.67 -11.80 -14.41
CA VAL A 300 -15.75 -12.75 -13.75
C VAL A 300 -14.81 -13.42 -14.75
N LEU A 301 -15.33 -13.83 -15.92
CA LEU A 301 -14.54 -14.49 -16.95
C LEU A 301 -13.50 -13.55 -17.59
N ILE A 302 -13.90 -12.31 -17.88
CA ILE A 302 -13.03 -11.30 -18.51
C ILE A 302 -11.95 -10.83 -17.53
N GLU A 303 -12.27 -10.72 -16.23
CA GLU A 303 -11.31 -10.23 -15.24
C GLU A 303 -10.12 -11.14 -15.03
N GLY A 304 -10.28 -12.46 -15.14
CA GLY A 304 -9.18 -13.41 -14.96
C GLY A 304 -7.98 -13.08 -15.87
N PRO A 305 -8.13 -13.08 -17.20
CA PRO A 305 -7.07 -12.66 -18.12
C PRO A 305 -6.62 -11.21 -17.93
N LEU A 306 -7.54 -10.29 -17.58
CA LEU A 306 -7.20 -8.89 -17.34
C LEU A 306 -6.28 -8.69 -16.13
N VAL A 307 -6.22 -9.62 -15.17
CA VAL A 307 -5.25 -9.55 -14.06
C VAL A 307 -3.82 -9.52 -14.60
N ILE A 308 -3.49 -10.36 -15.59
CA ILE A 308 -2.12 -10.38 -16.16
C ILE A 308 -1.81 -9.06 -16.87
N ILE A 309 -2.78 -8.53 -17.63
CA ILE A 309 -2.62 -7.24 -18.31
C ILE A 309 -2.45 -6.13 -17.28
N ASN A 310 -3.21 -6.15 -16.19
CA ASN A 310 -3.11 -5.19 -15.10
C ASN A 310 -1.72 -5.24 -14.43
N LEU A 311 -1.20 -6.44 -14.13
CA LEU A 311 0.14 -6.64 -13.59
C LEU A 311 1.25 -6.13 -14.52
N LEU A 312 1.10 -6.33 -15.84
CA LEU A 312 2.05 -5.84 -16.85
C LEU A 312 1.94 -4.34 -17.13
N THR A 313 0.86 -3.68 -16.70
CA THR A 313 0.61 -2.27 -16.99
C THR A 313 0.64 -1.43 -15.73
N TYR A 314 -0.41 -1.49 -14.92
CA TYR A 314 -0.62 -0.65 -13.75
C TYR A 314 0.24 -1.04 -12.55
N SER A 315 0.50 -2.34 -12.34
CA SER A 315 1.40 -2.76 -11.27
C SER A 315 2.89 -2.61 -11.66
N PHE A 316 3.19 -2.26 -12.92
CA PHE A 316 4.56 -2.13 -13.44
C PHE A 316 4.93 -0.69 -13.81
N PHE A 317 4.34 -0.12 -14.86
CA PHE A 317 4.78 1.17 -15.42
C PHE A 317 4.75 2.36 -14.45
N PRO A 318 3.67 2.59 -13.66
CA PRO A 318 3.66 3.70 -12.70
C PRO A 318 4.76 3.58 -11.65
N TRP A 319 5.07 2.35 -11.23
CA TRP A 319 6.09 2.09 -10.22
C TRP A 319 7.50 2.34 -10.76
N ILE A 320 7.78 1.88 -11.97
CA ILE A 320 9.05 2.16 -12.65
C ILE A 320 9.19 3.66 -12.92
N ASP A 321 8.15 4.34 -13.41
CA ASP A 321 8.18 5.80 -13.61
C ASP A 321 8.52 6.53 -12.30
N ALA A 322 7.87 6.16 -11.18
CA ALA A 322 8.19 6.75 -9.88
C ALA A 322 9.65 6.54 -9.46
N GLN A 323 10.15 5.30 -9.56
CA GLN A 323 11.53 4.96 -9.21
C GLN A 323 12.54 5.69 -10.10
N THR A 324 12.29 5.77 -11.42
CA THR A 324 13.13 6.52 -12.36
C THR A 324 13.14 8.01 -12.05
N ARG A 325 11.99 8.62 -11.73
CA ARG A 325 11.93 10.03 -11.31
C ARG A 325 12.77 10.28 -10.05
N LEU A 326 12.73 9.36 -9.09
CA LEU A 326 13.52 9.44 -7.87
C LEU A 326 15.01 9.34 -8.17
N MET A 327 15.43 8.41 -9.02
CA MET A 327 16.82 8.26 -9.47
C MET A 327 17.34 9.51 -10.22
N LEU A 328 16.47 10.17 -10.98
CA LEU A 328 16.77 11.44 -11.67
C LEU A 328 16.71 12.67 -10.74
N GLY A 329 16.53 12.48 -9.43
CA GLY A 329 16.53 13.57 -8.45
C GLY A 329 15.30 14.49 -8.51
N LYS A 330 14.24 14.11 -9.23
CA LYS A 330 12.99 14.88 -9.25
C LYS A 330 12.35 14.84 -7.87
N LYS A 331 11.70 15.92 -7.46
CA LYS A 331 10.88 15.96 -6.23
C LYS A 331 9.41 15.95 -6.60
N MET A 332 8.62 15.09 -5.99
CA MET A 332 7.16 15.09 -6.13
C MET A 332 6.53 16.02 -5.09
N GLN A 333 6.64 17.33 -5.33
CA GLN A 333 6.05 18.37 -4.47
C GLN A 333 4.62 18.74 -4.88
N ASP A 334 4.23 18.51 -6.14
CA ASP A 334 2.85 18.70 -6.61
C ASP A 334 2.24 17.35 -6.95
N LEU A 335 1.65 16.71 -5.95
CA LEU A 335 1.08 15.38 -6.10
C LEU A 335 -0.37 15.44 -6.53
N TYR A 336 -0.72 14.51 -7.41
CA TYR A 336 -2.10 14.27 -7.78
C TYR A 336 -2.88 13.73 -6.57
N HIS A 337 -3.79 14.53 -6.02
CA HIS A 337 -4.82 14.01 -5.12
C HIS A 337 -5.86 13.29 -5.98
N THR A 338 -6.23 12.04 -5.65
CA THR A 338 -7.28 11.32 -6.37
C THR A 338 -8.65 11.89 -5.96
N PRO A 339 -9.35 12.64 -6.82
CA PRO A 339 -10.65 13.19 -6.46
C PRO A 339 -11.65 12.05 -6.33
N LYS A 340 -12.46 12.08 -5.27
CA LYS A 340 -13.50 11.09 -5.01
C LYS A 340 -14.81 11.58 -5.62
N VAL A 341 -15.43 10.73 -6.44
CA VAL A 341 -16.69 11.04 -7.12
C VAL A 341 -17.81 10.52 -6.23
N ARG A 342 -18.67 11.42 -5.75
CA ARG A 342 -19.85 11.08 -4.95
C ARG A 342 -21.11 11.24 -5.79
#